data_AF-A0A202E009-F1
#
_entry.id   AF-A0A202E009-F1
#
_cell.length_a   1.000
_cell.length_b   1.000
_cell.length_c   1.000
_cell.angle_alpha   90.00
_cell.angle_beta   90.00
_cell.angle_gamma   90.00
#
_symmetry.space_group_name_H-M   'P 1'
#
loop_
_entity.id
_entity.type
_entity.pdbx_description
1 polymer ?
#
loop_
_entity_poly.entity_id
_entity_poly.type
_entity_poly.pdbx_seq_one_letter_code
_entity_poly.pdbx_strand_id
1 'polypeptide(L)'
;MSDSSICAACGKPFVRCRYNSNHQKFCRRSACVRRRKQARQRTSHNRRYHEDEDYREGKRQKSREYMRVRRRKERAAKKDAIEINPIDILTGVVAQLTDEEDPMTVRERLRAYSARGRQLSHICSITGPVP
;
A
#
# COMPACT_ATOMS: atom_id res chain seq x y z
N MET A 1 25.21 -44.00 -3.92
CA MET A 1 25.34 -42.59 -4.31
C MET A 1 23.96 -41.96 -4.33
N SER A 2 23.73 -40.88 -3.59
CA SER A 2 22.42 -40.23 -3.52
C SER A 2 22.21 -39.37 -4.78
N ASP A 3 21.19 -39.66 -5.59
CA ASP A 3 20.86 -38.86 -6.79
C ASP A 3 20.47 -37.42 -6.41
N SER A 4 21.46 -36.54 -6.42
CA SER A 4 21.29 -35.11 -6.23
C SER A 4 20.83 -34.47 -7.54
N SER A 5 19.76 -33.68 -7.47
CA SER A 5 19.18 -32.96 -8.62
C SER A 5 19.01 -31.48 -8.30
N ILE A 6 18.95 -30.65 -9.33
CA ILE A 6 18.70 -29.21 -9.19
C ILE A 6 17.21 -28.90 -9.25
N CYS A 7 16.71 -28.08 -8.32
CA CYS A 7 15.31 -27.68 -8.28
C CYS A 7 15.00 -26.64 -9.36
N ALA A 8 14.05 -26.93 -10.26
CA ALA A 8 13.63 -25.99 -11.30
C ALA A 8 12.98 -24.69 -10.78
N ALA A 9 12.57 -24.63 -9.51
CA ALA A 9 11.94 -23.43 -8.93
C ALA A 9 12.92 -22.51 -8.17
N CYS A 10 14.02 -23.03 -7.63
CA CYS A 10 14.94 -22.23 -6.80
C CYS A 10 16.43 -22.46 -7.10
N GLY A 11 16.77 -23.32 -8.08
CA GLY A 11 18.15 -23.59 -8.48
C GLY A 11 18.99 -24.35 -7.47
N LYS A 12 18.48 -24.61 -6.27
CA LYS A 12 19.24 -25.29 -5.21
C LYS A 12 19.23 -26.82 -5.40
N PRO A 13 20.31 -27.52 -5.03
CA PRO A 13 20.34 -28.97 -5.03
C PRO A 13 19.35 -29.55 -4.02
N PHE A 14 18.81 -30.71 -4.35
CA PHE A 14 17.96 -31.52 -3.48
C PHE A 14 18.12 -33.01 -3.80
N VAL A 15 17.89 -33.85 -2.79
CA VAL A 15 17.87 -35.30 -2.95
C VAL A 15 16.51 -35.72 -3.49
N ARG A 16 16.50 -36.45 -4.60
CA ARG A 16 15.27 -37.00 -5.18
C ARG A 16 14.68 -38.05 -4.25
N CYS A 17 13.35 -38.08 -4.16
CA CYS A 17 12.64 -39.15 -3.46
C CYS A 17 12.83 -40.46 -4.22
N ARG A 18 13.20 -41.54 -3.53
CA ARG A 18 13.39 -42.88 -4.11
C ARG A 18 12.20 -43.36 -4.94
N TYR A 19 10.99 -43.16 -4.43
CA TYR A 19 9.74 -43.58 -5.09
C TYR A 19 9.29 -42.69 -6.27
N ASN A 20 9.91 -41.53 -6.47
CA ASN A 20 9.49 -40.57 -7.49
C ASN A 20 10.70 -39.85 -8.11
N SER A 21 11.80 -40.58 -8.30
CA SER A 21 13.06 -40.00 -8.75
C SER A 21 12.93 -39.40 -10.15
N ASN A 22 12.21 -40.07 -11.04
CA ASN A 22 12.11 -39.69 -12.45
C ASN A 22 11.16 -38.50 -12.70
N HIS A 23 10.14 -38.28 -11.86
CA HIS A 23 9.19 -37.16 -12.05
C HIS A 23 9.41 -36.00 -11.08
N GLN A 24 10.30 -36.11 -10.09
CA GLN A 24 10.56 -35.03 -9.14
C GLN A 24 11.48 -33.95 -9.74
N LYS A 25 10.85 -32.93 -10.33
CA LYS A 25 11.53 -31.73 -10.89
C LYS A 25 11.80 -30.60 -9.87
N PHE A 26 11.20 -30.68 -8.68
CA PHE A 26 11.23 -29.62 -7.67
C PHE A 26 11.61 -30.17 -6.29
N CYS A 27 12.29 -29.35 -5.49
CA CYS A 27 12.56 -29.67 -4.09
C CYS A 27 11.30 -29.53 -3.22
N ARG A 28 11.33 -30.16 -2.04
CA ARG A 28 10.22 -30.17 -1.07
C ARG A 28 10.19 -28.96 -0.14
N ARG A 29 11.11 -28.01 -0.30
CA ARG A 29 11.14 -26.80 0.54
C ARG A 29 9.82 -26.03 0.40
N SER A 30 9.27 -25.57 1.52
CA SER A 30 7.95 -24.94 1.60
C SER A 30 7.77 -23.80 0.60
N ALA A 31 8.79 -22.95 0.41
CA ALA A 31 8.78 -21.87 -0.56
C ALA A 31 8.57 -22.36 -2.01
N CYS A 32 9.24 -23.45 -2.41
CA CYS A 32 9.12 -24.01 -3.76
C CYS A 32 7.76 -24.68 -3.97
N VAL A 33 7.26 -25.38 -2.94
CA VAL A 33 5.92 -25.97 -2.97
C VAL A 33 4.85 -24.90 -3.11
N ARG A 34 4.96 -23.80 -2.34
CA ARG A 34 4.04 -22.65 -2.39
C ARG A 34 4.08 -21.98 -3.76
N ARG A 35 5.27 -21.66 -4.29
CA ARG A 35 5.45 -21.06 -5.62
C ARG A 35 4.81 -21.91 -6.72
N ARG A 36 5.00 -23.23 -6.68
CA ARG A 36 4.39 -24.16 -7.64
C ARG A 36 2.87 -24.24 -7.51
N LYS A 37 2.35 -24.22 -6.28
CA LYS A 37 0.89 -24.18 -6.05
C LYS A 37 0.30 -22.90 -6.64
N GLN A 38 0.93 -21.75 -6.39
CA GLN A 38 0.54 -20.46 -6.96
C GLN A 38 0.60 -20.46 -8.49
N ALA A 39 1.68 -20.98 -9.09
CA ALA A 39 1.79 -21.07 -10.55
C ALA A 39 0.65 -21.91 -11.15
N ARG A 40 0.36 -23.09 -10.57
CA ARG A 40 -0.77 -23.93 -11.01
C ARG A 40 -2.11 -23.23 -10.85
N GLN A 41 -2.32 -22.53 -9.74
CA GLN A 41 -3.53 -21.74 -9.53
C GLN A 41 -3.66 -20.60 -10.54
N ARG A 42 -2.57 -19.91 -10.90
CA ARG A 42 -2.57 -18.87 -11.94
C ARG A 42 -2.94 -19.44 -13.30
N THR A 43 -2.32 -20.55 -13.71
CA THR A 43 -2.64 -21.21 -14.98
C THR A 43 -4.10 -21.68 -15.00
N SER A 44 -4.55 -22.34 -13.95
CA SER A 44 -5.94 -22.80 -13.84
C SER A 44 -6.93 -21.64 -13.81
N HIS A 45 -6.64 -20.57 -13.09
CA HIS A 45 -7.47 -19.36 -13.05
C HIS A 45 -7.56 -18.72 -14.43
N ASN A 46 -6.41 -18.51 -15.08
CA ASN A 46 -6.35 -17.89 -16.40
C ASN A 46 -7.16 -18.69 -17.41
N ARG A 47 -6.94 -20.01 -17.45
CA ARG A 47 -7.70 -20.92 -18.31
C ARG A 47 -9.21 -20.81 -18.08
N ARG A 48 -9.68 -20.98 -16.84
CA ARG A 48 -11.12 -20.89 -16.52
C ARG A 48 -11.68 -19.51 -16.79
N TYR A 49 -10.93 -18.44 -16.56
CA TYR A 49 -11.41 -17.09 -16.83
C TYR A 49 -11.69 -16.84 -18.32
N HIS A 50 -10.94 -17.49 -19.22
CA HIS A 50 -11.14 -17.37 -20.66
C HIS A 50 -12.15 -18.38 -21.22
N GLU A 51 -12.18 -19.60 -20.67
CA GLU A 51 -12.99 -20.71 -21.21
C GLU A 51 -14.39 -20.83 -20.58
N ASP A 52 -14.58 -20.34 -19.34
CA ASP A 52 -15.79 -20.55 -18.53
C ASP A 52 -16.44 -19.20 -18.19
N GLU A 53 -17.56 -18.91 -18.88
CA GLU A 53 -18.28 -17.64 -18.76
C GLU A 53 -18.89 -17.44 -17.38
N ASP A 54 -19.48 -18.49 -16.79
CA ASP A 54 -20.06 -18.44 -15.46
C ASP A 54 -19.00 -18.15 -14.40
N TYR A 55 -17.83 -18.77 -14.52
CA TYR A 55 -16.67 -18.48 -13.66
C TYR A 55 -16.26 -17.01 -13.75
N ARG A 56 -16.20 -16.47 -14.96
CA ARG A 56 -15.83 -15.08 -15.22
C ARG A 56 -16.84 -14.09 -14.62
N GLU A 57 -18.14 -14.31 -14.83
CA GLU A 57 -19.16 -13.43 -14.28
C GLU A 57 -19.22 -13.52 -12.75
N GLY A 58 -19.08 -14.71 -12.17
CA GLY A 58 -18.96 -14.89 -10.72
C GLY A 58 -17.79 -14.13 -10.11
N LYS A 59 -16.65 -14.03 -10.81
CA LYS A 59 -15.51 -13.19 -10.38
C LYS A 59 -15.83 -11.70 -10.46
N ARG A 60 -16.51 -11.25 -11.52
CA ARG A 60 -16.95 -9.85 -11.67
C ARG A 60 -17.93 -9.45 -10.58
N GLN A 61 -18.90 -10.30 -10.27
CA GLN A 61 -19.87 -10.08 -9.21
C GLN A 61 -19.19 -9.91 -7.85
N LYS A 62 -18.26 -10.82 -7.49
CA LYS A 62 -17.47 -10.72 -6.24
C LYS A 62 -16.65 -9.43 -6.17
N SER A 63 -16.04 -9.01 -7.28
CA SER A 63 -15.30 -7.76 -7.35
C SER A 63 -16.21 -6.54 -7.12
N ARG A 64 -17.39 -6.52 -7.75
CA ARG A 64 -18.40 -5.46 -7.55
C ARG A 64 -18.83 -5.40 -6.08
N GLU A 65 -19.09 -6.55 -5.46
CA GLU A 65 -19.47 -6.63 -4.05
C GLU A 65 -18.37 -6.11 -3.12
N TYR A 66 -17.12 -6.55 -3.33
CA TYR A 66 -15.97 -6.05 -2.57
C TYR A 66 -15.85 -4.52 -2.67
N MET A 67 -15.96 -3.97 -3.89
CA MET A 67 -15.91 -2.52 -4.09
C MET A 67 -17.07 -1.79 -3.43
N ARG A 68 -18.28 -2.38 -3.40
CA ARG A 68 -19.42 -1.82 -2.64
C ARG A 68 -19.12 -1.76 -1.15
N VAL A 69 -18.62 -2.85 -0.56
CA VAL A 69 -18.25 -2.89 0.86
C VAL A 69 -17.13 -1.89 1.16
N ARG A 70 -16.10 -1.82 0.31
CA ARG A 70 -14.99 -0.88 0.47
C ARG A 70 -15.47 0.57 0.47
N ARG A 71 -16.29 0.96 -0.51
CA ARG A 71 -16.89 2.30 -0.59
C ARG A 71 -17.78 2.63 0.60
N ARG A 72 -18.52 1.65 1.13
CA ARG A 72 -19.32 1.84 2.36
C ARG A 72 -18.43 2.14 3.56
N LYS A 73 -17.33 1.40 3.73
CA LYS A 73 -16.34 1.66 4.79
C LYS A 73 -15.68 3.03 4.64
N GLU A 74 -15.27 3.40 3.42
CA GLU A 74 -14.70 4.72 3.14
C GLU A 74 -15.69 5.85 3.47
N ARG A 75 -16.99 5.68 3.13
CA ARG A 75 -18.03 6.66 3.47
C ARG A 75 -18.28 6.76 4.98
N ALA A 76 -18.28 5.64 5.70
CA ALA A 76 -18.39 5.64 7.16
C ALA A 76 -17.19 6.38 7.79
N ALA A 77 -15.96 6.04 7.38
CA ALA A 77 -14.75 6.71 7.85
C ALA A 77 -14.73 8.21 7.54
N LYS A 78 -15.32 8.65 6.42
CA LYS A 78 -15.48 10.09 6.11
C LYS A 78 -16.54 10.77 6.98
N LYS A 79 -17.59 10.07 7.40
CA LYS A 79 -18.57 10.60 8.34
C LYS A 79 -18.00 10.74 9.75
N ASP A 80 -17.11 9.83 10.12
CA ASP A 80 -16.40 9.82 11.40
C ASP A 80 -15.12 10.67 11.37
N ALA A 81 -14.80 11.28 10.23
CA ALA A 81 -13.66 12.19 10.13
C ALA A 81 -14.01 13.47 10.88
N ILE A 82 -13.33 13.68 12.02
CA ILE A 82 -13.31 14.97 12.70
C ILE A 82 -12.80 15.98 11.68
N GLU A 83 -13.58 17.01 11.39
CA GLU A 83 -13.16 18.12 10.55
C GLU A 83 -12.12 18.93 11.32
N ILE A 84 -10.86 18.51 11.23
CA ILE A 84 -9.76 19.21 11.87
C ILE A 84 -9.51 20.47 11.04
N ASN A 85 -9.92 21.61 11.56
CA ASN A 85 -9.59 22.89 10.96
C ASN A 85 -8.07 23.13 11.09
N PRO A 86 -7.33 23.27 9.98
CA PRO A 86 -5.89 23.52 10.03
C PRO A 86 -5.51 24.76 10.86
N ILE A 87 -6.42 25.73 10.93
CA ILE A 87 -6.25 26.94 11.74
C ILE A 87 -6.23 26.58 13.23
N ASP A 88 -7.05 25.63 13.69
CA ASP A 88 -7.10 25.24 15.10
C ASP A 88 -5.81 24.53 15.52
N ILE A 89 -5.25 23.69 14.64
CA ILE A 89 -3.93 23.08 14.85
C ILE A 89 -2.86 24.17 14.98
N LEU A 90 -2.81 25.09 14.01
CA LEU A 90 -1.80 26.16 14.00
C LEU A 90 -1.94 27.10 15.20
N THR A 91 -3.17 27.36 15.64
CA THR A 91 -3.45 28.13 16.86
C THR A 91 -2.88 27.44 18.08
N GLY A 92 -3.13 26.14 18.25
CA GLY A 92 -2.55 25.36 19.35
C GLY A 92 -1.03 25.33 19.34
N VAL A 93 -0.41 25.16 18.17
CA VAL A 93 1.06 25.18 18.03
C VAL A 93 1.64 26.54 18.40
N VAL A 94 1.05 27.64 17.92
CA VAL A 94 1.54 28.98 18.25
C VAL A 94 1.39 29.27 19.74
N ALA A 95 0.23 28.97 20.33
CA ALA A 95 -0.01 29.14 21.77
C ALA A 95 1.05 28.43 22.61
N GLN A 96 1.39 27.17 22.27
CA GLN A 96 2.42 26.39 22.97
C GLN A 96 3.83 26.96 22.78
N LEU A 97 4.17 27.44 21.59
CA LEU A 97 5.51 27.97 21.30
C LEU A 97 5.75 29.36 21.91
N THR A 98 4.70 30.14 22.09
CA THR A 98 4.79 31.49 22.65
C THR A 98 4.45 31.55 24.14
N ASP A 99 4.00 30.44 24.73
CA ASP A 99 3.45 30.40 26.09
C ASP A 99 2.31 31.42 26.29
N GLU A 100 1.45 31.55 25.27
CA GLU A 100 0.35 32.52 25.25
C GLU A 100 -0.99 31.79 25.25
N GLU A 101 -1.84 32.11 26.24
CA GLU A 101 -3.17 31.55 26.37
C GLU A 101 -4.26 32.51 25.84
N ASP A 102 -3.96 33.80 25.70
CA ASP A 102 -4.92 34.80 25.22
C ASP A 102 -5.21 34.61 23.71
N PRO A 103 -6.48 34.33 23.32
CA PRO A 103 -6.84 34.10 21.92
C PRO A 103 -6.57 35.29 21.00
N MET A 104 -6.64 36.51 21.52
CA MET A 104 -6.39 37.71 20.71
C MET A 104 -4.90 37.85 20.38
N THR A 105 -4.04 37.67 21.39
CA THR A 105 -2.59 37.69 21.23
C THR A 105 -2.11 36.58 20.29
N VAL A 106 -2.62 35.35 20.42
CA VAL A 106 -2.27 34.23 19.52
C VAL A 106 -2.69 34.53 18.06
N ARG A 107 -3.86 35.14 17.85
CA ARG A 107 -4.31 35.56 16.50
C ARG A 107 -3.41 36.62 15.89
N GLU A 108 -2.94 37.59 16.68
CA GLU A 108 -2.00 38.60 16.21
C GLU A 108 -0.66 37.97 15.81
N ARG A 109 -0.14 37.03 16.61
CA ARG A 109 1.07 36.27 16.28
C ARG A 109 0.90 35.49 14.98
N LEU A 110 -0.22 34.79 14.80
CA LEU A 110 -0.54 34.07 13.55
C LEU A 110 -0.56 35.01 12.33
N ARG A 111 -1.17 36.19 12.45
CA ARG A 111 -1.16 37.20 11.38
C ARG A 111 0.25 37.67 11.04
N ALA A 112 1.07 37.93 12.05
CA ALA A 112 2.46 38.34 11.87
C ALA A 112 3.31 37.24 11.20
N TYR A 113 3.15 35.97 11.62
CA TYR A 113 3.82 34.84 10.96
C TYR A 113 3.36 34.65 9.51
N SER A 114 2.06 34.78 9.24
CA SER A 114 1.52 34.71 7.87
C SER A 114 2.06 35.84 6.98
N ALA A 115 2.13 37.07 7.49
CA ALA A 115 2.71 38.20 6.76
C ALA A 115 4.18 37.98 6.42
N ARG A 116 4.98 37.52 7.40
CA ARG A 116 6.39 37.15 7.17
C ARG A 116 6.55 36.01 6.16
N GLY A 117 5.72 34.97 6.26
CA GLY A 117 5.71 33.86 5.31
C GLY A 117 5.46 34.32 3.87
N ARG A 118 4.48 35.23 3.66
CA ARG A 118 4.24 35.84 2.35
C ARG A 118 5.46 36.59 1.82
N GLN A 119 6.07 37.42 2.65
CA GLN A 119 7.27 38.18 2.26
C GLN A 119 8.42 37.24 1.85
N LEU A 120 8.69 36.18 2.61
CA LEU A 120 9.73 35.19 2.30
C LEU A 120 9.40 34.37 1.03
N SER A 121 8.14 34.00 0.81
CA SER A 121 7.74 33.28 -0.41
C SER A 121 7.94 34.12 -1.68
N HIS A 122 7.73 35.44 -1.61
CA HIS A 122 8.00 36.34 -2.71
C HIS A 122 9.51 36.53 -2.95
N ILE A 123 10.32 36.57 -1.87
CA ILE A 123 11.78 36.67 -1.98
C ILE A 123 12.38 35.41 -2.65
N CYS A 124 11.95 34.21 -2.25
CA CYS A 124 12.39 32.96 -2.89
C CYS A 124 11.92 32.80 -4.34
N SER A 125 10.90 33.54 -4.77
CA SER A 125 10.44 33.56 -6.17
C SER A 125 11.32 34.46 -7.05
N ILE A 126 12.03 35.42 -6.46
CA ILE A 126 12.89 36.38 -7.16
C ILE A 126 14.32 35.85 -7.25
N THR A 127 14.79 35.14 -6.23
CA THR A 127 16.07 34.42 -6.27
C THR A 127 15.81 33.00 -6.79
N GLY A 128 15.78 32.84 -8.12
CA GLY A 128 15.73 31.52 -8.74
C GLY A 128 16.86 30.60 -8.24
N PRO A 129 16.74 29.27 -8.41
CA PRO A 129 17.82 28.35 -8.03
C PRO A 129 19.11 28.77 -8.75
N VAL A 130 20.14 29.07 -7.97
CA VAL A 130 21.49 29.28 -8.49
C VAL A 130 21.94 27.95 -9.14
N PRO A 131 22.49 27.98 -10.37
CA PRO A 131 22.91 26.79 -11.10
C PRO A 131 24.01 25.99 -10.39
#